data_AF-A0A5J6FIB9-F1
#
_entry.id   AF-A0A5J6FIB9-F1
#
_cell.length_a   1.000
_cell.length_b   1.000
_cell.length_c   1.000
_cell.angle_alpha   90.00
_cell.angle_beta   90.00
_cell.angle_gamma   90.00
#
_symmetry.space_group_name_H-M   'P 1'
#
loop_
_entity.id
_entity.type
_entity.pdbx_description
1 polymer ?
#
loop_
_entity_poly.entity_id
_entity_poly.type
_entity_poly.pdbx_seq_one_letter_code
_entity_poly.pdbx_strand_id
1 'polypeptide(L)'
;MPTHTITEDPLAWQETALCAQAGPEFFFPAPGSSTREAKILCGACEGRVACLEYALTHDERFGVWGGLSEKEREQLRRSGGSRR
;
A
#
# COMPACT_ATOMS: atom_id res chain seq x y z
N MET A 1 -8.69 -29.45 -16.38
CA MET A 1 -9.26 -28.19 -15.87
C MET A 1 -8.24 -27.65 -14.87
N PRO A 2 -7.82 -26.38 -14.95
CA PRO A 2 -6.59 -25.93 -14.31
C PRO A 2 -6.74 -26.06 -12.79
N THR A 3 -5.89 -26.89 -12.22
CA THR A 3 -5.67 -27.02 -10.78
C THR A 3 -5.25 -25.64 -10.28
N HIS A 4 -6.09 -24.97 -9.50
CA HIS A 4 -5.63 -23.87 -8.65
C HIS A 4 -4.64 -24.50 -7.66
N THR A 5 -3.38 -24.57 -8.06
CA THR A 5 -2.27 -24.90 -7.17
C THR A 5 -2.29 -23.86 -6.08
N ILE A 6 -2.53 -24.31 -4.84
CA ILE A 6 -2.35 -23.53 -3.62
C ILE A 6 -0.84 -23.32 -3.48
N THR A 7 -0.29 -22.44 -4.32
CA THR A 7 1.02 -21.86 -4.10
C THR A 7 0.75 -20.69 -3.17
N GLU A 8 1.44 -20.67 -2.04
CA GLU A 8 1.46 -19.58 -1.09
C GLU A 8 1.71 -18.26 -1.84
N ASP A 9 0.62 -17.58 -2.19
CA ASP A 9 0.71 -16.37 -2.98
C ASP A 9 1.26 -15.29 -2.04
N PRO A 10 2.44 -14.70 -2.34
CA PRO A 10 3.03 -13.67 -1.49
C PRO A 10 2.12 -12.43 -1.35
N LEU A 11 1.01 -12.37 -2.08
CA LEU A 11 -0.02 -11.35 -2.03
C LEU A 11 -1.32 -11.82 -1.35
N ALA A 12 -1.35 -12.94 -0.63
CA ALA A 12 -2.54 -13.38 0.11
C ALA A 12 -3.04 -12.32 1.13
N TRP A 13 -2.14 -11.48 1.65
CA TRP A 13 -2.50 -10.33 2.49
C TRP A 13 -3.28 -9.26 1.72
N GLN A 14 -3.10 -9.16 0.40
CA GLN A 14 -3.81 -8.21 -0.45
C GLN A 14 -5.27 -8.61 -0.61
N GLU A 15 -5.58 -9.90 -0.69
CA GLU A 15 -6.96 -10.41 -0.77
C GLU A 15 -7.78 -10.11 0.50
N THR A 16 -7.12 -10.14 1.65
CA THR A 16 -7.74 -9.82 2.95
C THR A 16 -7.61 -8.35 3.34
N ALA A 17 -6.83 -7.57 2.60
CA ALA A 17 -6.62 -6.16 2.90
C ALA A 17 -7.89 -5.34 2.65
N LEU A 18 -8.09 -4.33 3.50
CA LEU A 18 -9.19 -3.38 3.34
C LEU A 18 -9.14 -2.62 2.00
N CYS A 19 -7.95 -2.50 1.39
CA CYS A 19 -7.82 -1.88 0.07
C CYS A 19 -8.42 -2.70 -1.07
N ALA A 20 -8.41 -4.03 -0.99
CA ALA A 20 -9.10 -4.87 -1.97
C ALA A 20 -10.62 -4.73 -1.86
N GLN A 21 -11.14 -4.47 -0.65
CA GLN A 21 -12.57 -4.26 -0.41
C GLN A 21 -13.06 -2.87 -0.85
N ALA A 22 -12.28 -1.82 -0.59
CA ALA A 22 -12.61 -0.46 -1.00
C ALA A 22 -12.27 -0.16 -2.47
N GLY A 23 -11.41 -0.96 -3.09
CA GLY A 23 -10.99 -0.84 -4.48
C GLY A 23 -9.74 0.03 -4.68
N PRO A 24 -8.96 -0.24 -5.74
CA PRO A 24 -7.70 0.48 -5.99
C PRO A 24 -7.92 1.95 -6.33
N GLU A 25 -9.04 2.32 -6.96
CA GLU A 25 -9.34 3.73 -7.30
C GLU A 25 -9.33 4.67 -6.08
N PHE A 26 -9.69 4.17 -4.91
CA PHE A 26 -9.67 4.92 -3.67
C PHE A 26 -8.24 5.16 -3.15
N PHE A 27 -7.35 4.20 -3.39
CA PHE A 27 -5.96 4.23 -2.95
C PHE A 27 -5.03 4.87 -3.98
N PHE A 28 -5.42 4.89 -5.25
CA PHE A 28 -4.70 5.49 -6.37
C PHE A 28 -5.55 6.59 -7.04
N PRO A 29 -5.87 7.68 -6.32
CA PRO A 29 -6.66 8.74 -6.90
C PRO A 29 -5.82 9.60 -7.86
N ALA A 30 -6.49 10.36 -8.73
CA ALA A 30 -5.83 11.24 -9.68
C ALA A 30 -4.89 12.26 -8.98
N PRO A 31 -3.79 12.70 -9.64
CA PRO A 31 -2.87 13.68 -9.08
C PRO A 31 -3.60 14.94 -8.62
N GLY A 32 -3.46 15.29 -7.34
CA GLY A 32 -4.14 16.45 -6.73
C GLY A 32 -5.43 16.12 -5.95
N SER A 33 -5.87 14.87 -5.94
CA SER A 33 -6.99 14.43 -5.11
C SER A 33 -6.55 14.05 -3.69
N SER A 34 -7.50 14.05 -2.75
CA SER A 34 -7.22 13.80 -1.33
C SER A 34 -7.02 12.31 -1.06
N THR A 35 -5.87 11.95 -0.48
CA THR A 35 -5.56 10.59 -0.02
C THR A 35 -5.84 10.36 1.46
N ARG A 36 -6.46 11.33 2.14
CA ARG A 36 -6.62 11.34 3.60
C ARG A 36 -7.43 10.15 4.10
N GLU A 37 -8.57 9.84 3.48
CA GLU A 37 -9.43 8.75 3.91
C GLU A 37 -8.79 7.39 3.60
N ALA A 38 -8.13 7.25 2.45
CA ALA A 38 -7.36 6.06 2.10
C ALA A 38 -6.27 5.77 3.14
N LYS A 39 -5.59 6.78 3.68
CA LYS A 39 -4.59 6.59 4.75
C LYS A 39 -5.20 6.08 6.04
N ILE A 40 -6.36 6.60 6.45
CA ILE A 40 -7.06 6.15 7.65
C ILE A 40 -7.44 4.67 7.49
N LEU A 41 -8.02 4.32 6.34
CA LEU A 41 -8.45 2.96 6.03
C LEU A 41 -7.24 2.00 5.93
N CYS A 42 -6.15 2.42 5.30
CA CYS A 42 -4.90 1.66 5.25
C CYS A 42 -4.30 1.45 6.64
N GLY A 43 -4.41 2.44 7.53
CA GLY A 43 -3.93 2.36 8.91
C GLY A 43 -4.69 1.35 9.78
N ALA A 44 -5.97 1.10 9.45
CA ALA A 44 -6.82 0.10 10.08
C ALA A 44 -6.64 -1.31 9.49
N CYS A 45 -5.87 -1.46 8.42
CA CYS A 45 -5.65 -2.74 7.76
C CYS A 45 -4.63 -3.60 8.52
N GLU A 46 -4.98 -4.87 8.76
CA GLU A 46 -4.10 -5.84 9.43
C GLU A 46 -2.85 -6.17 8.57
N GLY A 47 -3.02 -6.21 7.25
CA GLY A 47 -1.94 -6.44 6.28
C GLY A 47 -1.03 -5.23 6.01
N ARG A 48 -1.14 -4.13 6.76
CA ARG A 48 -0.39 -2.89 6.47
C ARG A 48 1.13 -3.07 6.45
N VAL A 49 1.66 -4.00 7.26
CA VAL A 49 3.10 -4.26 7.35
C VAL A 49 3.61 -4.91 6.08
N ALA A 50 2.95 -5.98 5.63
CA ALA A 50 3.26 -6.63 4.35
C ALA A 50 3.06 -5.68 3.16
N CYS A 51 2.01 -4.86 3.20
CA CYS A 51 1.75 -3.81 2.21
C CYS A 51 2.88 -2.79 2.11
N LEU A 52 3.43 -2.35 3.24
CA LEU A 52 4.56 -1.43 3.28
C LEU A 52 5.82 -2.06 2.71
N GLU A 53 6.16 -3.27 3.14
CA GLU A 53 7.31 -4.03 2.65
C GLU A 53 7.24 -4.25 1.14
N TYR A 54 6.06 -4.61 0.63
CA TYR A 54 5.82 -4.76 -0.80
C TYR A 54 6.04 -3.43 -1.53
N ALA A 55 5.45 -2.34 -1.05
CA ALA A 55 5.60 -1.02 -1.66
C ALA A 55 7.04 -0.51 -1.68
N LEU A 56 7.84 -0.84 -0.66
CA LEU A 56 9.26 -0.53 -0.60
C LEU A 56 10.08 -1.40 -1.56
N THR A 57 9.77 -2.69 -1.65
CA THR A 57 10.47 -3.64 -2.54
C THR A 57 10.20 -3.34 -4.01
N HIS A 58 8.97 -2.95 -4.35
CA HIS A 58 8.53 -2.69 -5.72
C HIS A 58 8.71 -1.23 -6.18
N ASP A 59 9.25 -0.34 -5.32
CA ASP A 59 9.35 1.11 -5.55
C ASP A 59 8.02 1.69 -6.06
N GLU A 60 6.92 1.38 -5.37
CA GLU A 60 5.61 1.91 -5.73
C GLU A 60 5.57 3.42 -5.41
N ARG A 61 5.45 4.24 -6.44
CA ARG A 61 5.58 5.71 -6.32
C ARG A 61 4.26 6.44 -6.25
N PHE A 62 3.16 5.77 -6.59
CA PHE A 62 1.84 6.38 -6.64
C PHE A 62 0.90 5.73 -5.63
N GLY A 63 -0.08 6.50 -5.16
CA GLY A 63 -1.13 6.02 -4.26
C GLY A 63 -0.73 5.90 -2.79
N VAL A 64 -1.59 5.24 -2.01
CA VAL A 64 -1.45 5.01 -0.57
C VAL A 64 -1.09 3.56 -0.29
N TRP A 65 0.01 3.34 0.41
CA TRP A 65 0.51 2.01 0.75
C TRP A 65 0.97 1.97 2.21
N GLY A 66 0.61 0.91 2.94
CA GLY A 66 1.06 0.71 4.32
C GLY A 66 0.74 1.84 5.30
N GLY A 67 -0.29 2.66 5.03
CA GLY A 67 -0.64 3.85 5.82
C GLY A 67 0.06 5.14 5.39
N LEU A 68 0.94 5.09 4.39
CA LEU A 68 1.70 6.23 3.88
C LEU A 68 1.20 6.66 2.50
N SER A 69 0.97 7.96 2.32
CA SER A 69 0.72 8.51 0.98
C SER A 69 2.02 8.69 0.19
N GLU A 70 1.92 8.85 -1.12
CA GLU A 70 3.02 9.26 -2.00
C GLU A 70 3.90 10.34 -1.36
N LYS A 71 3.30 11.46 -0.92
CA LYS A 71 4.01 12.60 -0.33
C LYS A 71 4.77 12.25 0.95
N GLU A 72 4.22 11.38 1.79
CA GLU A 72 4.91 10.93 3.01
C GLU A 72 6.01 9.93 2.71
N ARG A 73 5.81 9.04 1.74
CA ARG A 73 6.86 8.12 1.29
C ARG A 73 8.00 8.88 0.62
N GLU A 74 7.69 9.90 -0.18
CA GLU A 74 8.68 10.82 -0.74
C GLU A 74 9.45 11.53 0.38
N GLN A 75 8.75 12.05 1.39
CA GLN A 75 9.40 12.62 2.58
C GLN A 75 10.24 11.59 3.32
N LEU A 76 9.78 10.36 3.54
CA LEU A 76 10.54 9.28 4.17
C LEU A 76 11.78 8.90 3.35
N ARG A 77 11.70 8.87 2.02
CA ARG A 77 12.88 8.67 1.15
C ARG A 77 13.86 9.83 1.28
N ARG A 78 13.38 11.07 1.38
CA ARG A 78 14.22 12.27 1.53
C ARG A 78 14.79 12.44 2.94
N SER A 79 14.06 12.02 3.97
CA SER A 79 14.42 12.12 5.40
C SER A 79 15.12 10.87 5.93
N GLY A 80 14.98 9.72 5.27
CA GLY A 80 15.67 8.47 5.58
C GLY A 80 17.17 8.52 5.26
N GLY A 81 17.61 9.53 4.49
CA GLY A 81 19.02 9.92 4.37
C GLY A 81 19.49 10.92 5.44
N SER A 82 18.64 11.29 6.40
CA SER A 82 18.91 12.34 7.40
C SER A 82 18.32 12.03 8.78
N ARG A 83 18.84 10.98 9.42
CA ARG A 83 18.93 10.83 10.89
C ARG A 83 20.28 10.14 11.13
N ARG A 84 21.38 10.81 11.51
CA ARG A 84 21.64 11.57 12.75
C ARG A 84 21.02 10.93 13.98
#